data_AF-A0A914CS74-F1
#
_entry.id   AF-A0A914CS74-F1
#
_cell.length_a   1.000
_cell.length_b   1.000
_cell.length_c   1.000
_cell.angle_alpha   90.00
_cell.angle_beta   90.00
_cell.angle_gamma   90.00
#
_symmetry.space_group_name_H-M   'P 1'
#
loop_
_entity.id
_entity.type
_entity.pdbx_description
1 polymer ?
#
loop_
_entity_poly.entity_id
_entity_poly.type
_entity_poly.pdbx_seq_one_letter_code
_entity_poly.pdbx_strand_id
1 'polypeptide(L)'
;MQSSTTSSSSEVVYGERNSVAGSDESRVMSEKVQIMASSIYKEFELMIRKFGEESVKELMPLVVNVLESLDLSYLEKEEHLVDLEMLKEDNEQLMNQHEREKQLRKSQDQKCLEIEDSLMEQVRDLENKIESLESITRMLELKAKNA
;
A
#
# COMPACT_ATOMS: atom_id res chain seq x y z
N MET A 1 11.70 0.68 -40.80
CA MET A 1 11.90 1.53 -39.61
C MET A 1 11.66 0.64 -38.40
N GLN A 2 12.68 0.42 -37.59
CA GLN A 2 12.60 -0.34 -36.34
C GLN A 2 11.87 0.51 -35.30
N SER A 3 10.96 -0.09 -34.54
CA SER A 3 10.67 0.32 -33.16
C SER A 3 10.11 -0.88 -32.42
N SER A 4 11.03 -1.62 -31.81
CA SER A 4 10.75 -2.55 -30.73
C SER A 4 10.49 -1.73 -29.48
N THR A 5 9.32 -1.86 -28.87
CA THR A 5 9.13 -1.49 -27.46
C THR A 5 8.97 -2.77 -26.67
N THR A 6 10.11 -3.21 -26.16
CA THR A 6 10.23 -4.19 -25.08
C THR A 6 9.45 -3.65 -23.88
N SER A 7 8.34 -4.31 -23.53
CA SER A 7 7.59 -4.03 -22.31
C SER A 7 8.48 -4.40 -21.14
N SER A 8 8.98 -3.39 -20.44
CA SER A 8 9.90 -3.55 -19.32
C SER A 8 9.18 -4.20 -18.16
N SER A 9 9.68 -5.37 -17.74
CA SER A 9 9.31 -6.09 -16.52
C SER A 9 9.19 -5.17 -15.32
N SER A 10 8.02 -5.16 -14.70
CA SER A 10 7.85 -4.84 -13.28
C SER A 10 7.56 -6.16 -12.56
N GLU A 11 8.63 -6.91 -12.33
CA GLU A 11 8.60 -8.10 -11.48
C GLU A 11 8.53 -7.60 -10.03
N VAL A 12 7.35 -7.73 -9.43
CA VAL A 12 7.17 -7.43 -8.00
C VAL A 12 7.79 -8.60 -7.25
N VAL A 13 9.06 -8.44 -6.88
CA VAL A 13 9.79 -9.40 -6.03
C VAL A 13 9.16 -9.32 -4.64
N TYR A 14 8.17 -10.17 -4.38
CA TYR A 14 7.74 -10.45 -3.02
C TYR A 14 8.95 -11.05 -2.30
N GLY A 15 9.53 -10.25 -1.40
CA GLY A 15 10.67 -10.65 -0.59
C GLY A 15 10.42 -12.01 0.03
N GLU A 16 11.16 -13.00 -0.46
CA GLU A 16 11.29 -14.30 0.15
C GLU A 16 11.79 -14.06 1.58
N ARG A 17 10.88 -14.20 2.55
CA ARG A 17 11.21 -14.19 3.97
C ARG A 17 12.09 -15.39 4.23
N ASN A 18 13.39 -15.16 4.08
CA ASN A 18 14.43 -16.05 4.50
C ASN A 18 14.22 -16.27 6.00
N SER A 19 13.60 -17.40 6.33
CA SER A 19 13.45 -17.87 7.70
C SER A 19 14.85 -17.89 8.31
N VAL A 20 15.08 -16.99 9.27
CA VAL A 20 16.31 -16.95 10.06
C VAL A 20 16.27 -18.14 11.02
N ALA A 21 16.42 -19.33 10.46
CA ALA A 21 16.84 -20.53 11.17
C ALA A 21 18.36 -20.42 11.36
N GLY A 22 18.77 -19.65 12.37
CA GLY A 22 20.19 -19.45 12.63
C GLY A 22 20.49 -18.45 13.74
N SER A 23 20.19 -18.81 14.99
CA SER A 23 20.96 -18.49 16.22
C SER A 23 20.06 -18.53 17.48
N ASP A 24 19.69 -19.73 17.94
CA ASP A 24 18.98 -19.89 19.22
C ASP A 24 19.85 -19.53 20.45
N GLU A 25 21.16 -19.32 20.30
CA GLU A 25 22.07 -19.05 21.43
C GLU A 25 22.25 -17.56 21.78
N SER A 26 21.58 -16.62 21.10
CA SER A 26 21.69 -15.18 21.42
C SER A 26 20.37 -14.42 21.25
N ARG A 27 19.23 -15.06 21.53
CA ARG A 27 17.95 -14.35 21.59
C ARG A 27 17.82 -13.59 22.91
N VAL A 28 17.67 -12.28 22.82
CA VAL A 28 17.44 -11.42 23.99
C VAL A 28 15.97 -11.58 24.42
N MET A 29 15.75 -12.20 25.58
CA MET A 29 14.42 -12.35 26.17
C MET A 29 13.75 -10.98 26.38
N SER A 30 12.44 -10.92 26.19
CA SER A 30 11.62 -9.75 26.46
C SER A 30 11.88 -9.21 27.88
N GLU A 31 12.14 -7.91 27.99
CA GLU A 31 12.41 -7.23 29.28
C GLU A 31 11.30 -7.52 30.31
N LYS A 32 10.04 -7.59 29.85
CA LYS A 32 8.90 -7.94 30.71
C LYS A 32 9.01 -9.37 31.25
N VAL A 33 9.36 -10.33 30.40
CA VAL A 33 9.53 -11.74 30.79
C VAL A 33 10.73 -11.87 31.72
N GLN A 34 11.81 -11.14 31.48
CA GLN A 34 12.98 -11.10 32.35
C GLN A 34 12.66 -10.58 33.77
N ILE A 35 11.87 -9.52 33.89
CA ILE A 35 11.44 -8.98 35.18
C ILE A 35 10.53 -9.98 35.92
N MET A 36 9.61 -10.62 35.20
CA MET A 36 8.74 -11.66 35.78
C MET A 36 9.54 -12.87 36.25
N ALA A 37 10.44 -13.40 35.41
CA ALA A 37 11.33 -14.50 35.75
C ALA A 37 12.15 -14.17 37.01
N SER A 38 12.76 -12.97 37.05
CA SER A 38 13.54 -12.52 38.21
C SER A 38 12.71 -12.47 39.49
N SER A 39 11.44 -12.09 39.40
CA SER A 39 10.54 -12.02 40.56
C SER A 39 10.09 -13.42 41.01
N ILE A 40 9.80 -14.32 40.07
CA ILE A 40 9.41 -15.69 40.35
C ILE A 40 10.57 -16.47 40.98
N TYR A 41 11.79 -16.34 40.45
CA TYR A 41 12.97 -17.00 41.02
C TYR A 41 13.29 -16.53 42.45
N LYS A 42 13.09 -15.24 42.76
CA LYS A 42 13.22 -14.74 44.14
C LYS A 42 12.22 -15.40 45.10
N GLU A 43 10.97 -15.58 44.66
CA GLU A 43 9.96 -16.27 45.47
C GLU A 43 10.27 -17.77 45.62
N PHE A 44 10.79 -18.42 44.58
CA PHE A 44 11.27 -19.79 44.67
C PHE A 44 12.43 -19.93 45.66
N GLU A 45 13.39 -19.01 45.69
CA GLU A 45 14.43 -19.01 46.71
C GLU A 45 13.86 -18.93 48.14
N LEU A 46 12.84 -18.09 48.36
CA LEU A 46 12.17 -18.00 49.66
C LEU A 46 11.44 -19.30 50.02
N MET A 47 10.82 -19.96 49.03
CA MET A 47 10.14 -21.23 49.22
C MET A 47 11.12 -22.35 49.56
N ILE A 48 12.25 -22.44 48.84
CA ILE A 48 13.33 -23.40 49.11
C ILE A 48 13.87 -23.20 50.53
N ARG A 49 14.08 -21.95 50.97
CA ARG A 49 14.56 -21.66 52.33
C ARG A 49 13.61 -22.10 53.44
N LYS A 50 12.29 -22.03 53.20
CA LYS A 50 11.27 -22.37 54.22
C LYS A 50 10.85 -23.84 54.18
N PHE A 51 10.80 -24.44 53.00
CA PHE A 51 10.15 -25.74 52.78
C PHE A 51 11.07 -26.79 52.13
N GLY A 52 12.30 -26.42 51.77
CA GLY A 52 13.28 -27.30 51.11
C GLY A 52 13.15 -27.30 49.58
N GLU A 53 14.17 -27.81 48.89
CA GLU A 53 14.25 -27.81 47.41
C GLU A 53 13.14 -28.64 46.74
N GLU A 54 12.76 -29.77 47.35
CA GLU A 54 11.73 -30.65 46.83
C GLU A 54 10.36 -29.97 46.70
N SER A 55 10.11 -28.84 47.37
CA SER A 55 8.85 -28.10 47.25
C SER A 55 8.66 -27.41 45.89
N VAL A 56 9.74 -27.16 45.14
CA VAL A 56 9.69 -26.46 43.83
C VAL A 56 10.15 -27.32 42.65
N LYS A 57 10.77 -28.47 42.90
CA LYS A 57 11.43 -29.31 41.90
C LYS A 57 10.60 -29.62 40.65
N GLU A 58 9.36 -30.06 40.85
CA GLU A 58 8.43 -30.38 39.74
C GLU A 58 7.75 -29.13 39.17
N LEU A 59 7.69 -28.03 39.93
CA LEU A 59 7.05 -26.79 39.51
C LEU A 59 7.96 -25.92 38.65
N MET A 60 9.26 -25.89 38.96
CA MET A 60 10.26 -25.09 38.27
C MET A 60 10.30 -25.33 36.75
N PRO A 61 10.35 -26.57 36.22
CA PRO A 61 10.33 -26.79 34.78
C PRO A 61 9.02 -26.33 34.12
N LEU A 62 7.88 -26.44 34.81
CA LEU A 62 6.61 -25.93 34.29
C LEU A 62 6.62 -24.41 34.17
N VAL A 63 7.17 -23.71 35.17
CA VAL A 63 7.29 -22.25 35.14
C VAL A 63 8.28 -21.78 34.08
N VAL A 64 9.41 -22.47 33.92
CA VAL A 64 10.37 -22.20 32.83
C VAL A 64 9.68 -22.32 31.48
N ASN A 65 8.98 -23.44 31.22
CA ASN A 65 8.26 -23.65 29.97
C ASN A 65 7.21 -22.55 29.70
N VAL A 66 6.51 -22.09 30.74
CA VAL A 66 5.53 -20.98 30.61
C VAL A 66 6.23 -19.67 30.29
N LEU A 67 7.37 -19.36 30.93
CA LEU A 67 8.14 -18.15 30.64
C LEU A 67 8.75 -18.16 29.23
N GLU A 68 9.25 -19.30 28.77
CA GLU A 68 9.74 -19.49 27.40
C GLU A 68 8.62 -19.34 26.37
N SER A 69 7.46 -19.97 26.62
CA SER A 69 6.28 -19.83 25.75
C SER A 69 5.79 -18.39 25.68
N LEU A 70 5.85 -17.67 26.81
CA LEU A 70 5.48 -16.27 26.87
C LEU A 70 6.48 -15.38 26.10
N ASP A 71 7.78 -15.67 26.21
CA ASP A 71 8.81 -14.96 25.44
C ASP A 71 8.62 -15.14 23.93
N LEU A 72 8.34 -16.37 23.50
CA LEU A 72 7.98 -16.67 22.10
C LEU A 72 6.76 -15.87 21.65
N SER A 73 5.69 -15.84 22.46
CA SER A 73 4.49 -15.07 22.14
C SER A 73 4.77 -13.56 22.04
N TYR A 74 5.68 -13.02 22.87
CA TYR A 74 6.12 -11.63 22.73
C TYR A 74 6.85 -11.39 21.41
N LEU A 75 7.74 -12.30 21.01
CA LEU A 75 8.47 -12.19 19.75
C LEU A 75 7.53 -12.22 18.54
N GLU A 76 6.64 -13.21 18.47
CA GLU A 76 5.64 -13.33 17.40
C GLU A 76 4.75 -12.08 17.35
N LYS A 77 4.36 -11.54 18.50
CA LYS A 77 3.59 -10.30 18.58
C LYS A 77 4.35 -9.11 17.99
N GLU A 78 5.64 -8.95 18.31
CA GLU A 78 6.45 -7.85 17.74
C GLU A 78 6.61 -8.02 16.22
N GLU A 79 6.83 -9.24 15.73
CA GLU A 79 6.85 -9.52 14.28
C GLU A 79 5.53 -9.13 13.60
N HIS A 80 4.40 -9.55 14.18
CA HIS A 80 3.08 -9.18 13.66
C HIS A 80 2.80 -7.67 13.72
N LEU A 81 3.34 -6.95 14.71
CA LEU A 81 3.21 -5.49 14.78
C LEU A 81 3.97 -4.81 13.65
N VAL A 82 5.17 -5.30 13.33
CA VAL A 82 5.95 -4.80 12.18
C VAL A 82 5.19 -5.03 10.88
N ASP A 83 4.65 -6.24 10.69
CA ASP A 83 3.87 -6.57 9.48
C ASP A 83 2.64 -5.70 9.31
N LEU A 84 1.93 -5.48 10.41
CA LEU A 84 0.75 -4.64 10.43
C LEU A 84 1.09 -3.19 10.08
N GLU A 85 2.24 -2.68 10.53
CA GLU A 85 2.67 -1.33 10.21
C GLU A 85 3.10 -1.20 8.74
N MET A 86 3.82 -2.19 8.21
CA MET A 86 4.15 -2.24 6.78
C MET A 86 2.89 -2.26 5.90
N LEU A 87 1.91 -3.10 6.25
CA LEU A 87 0.64 -3.16 5.51
C LEU A 87 -0.16 -1.86 5.57
N LYS A 88 -0.09 -1.13 6.69
CA LYS A 88 -0.70 0.20 6.80
C LYS A 88 -0.01 1.21 5.89
N GLU A 89 1.32 1.22 5.87
CA GLU A 89 2.10 2.10 5.01
C GLU A 89 1.78 1.84 3.53
N ASP A 90 1.76 0.57 3.11
CA ASP A 90 1.38 0.16 1.76
C ASP A 90 -0.05 0.61 1.40
N ASN A 91 -0.99 0.48 2.35
CA ASN A 91 -2.37 0.92 2.14
C ASN A 91 -2.48 2.44 1.97
N GLU A 92 -1.74 3.21 2.79
CA GLU A 92 -1.70 4.66 2.68
C GLU A 92 -1.12 5.10 1.34
N GLN A 93 -0.03 4.47 0.88
CA GLN A 93 0.54 4.73 -0.43
C GLN A 93 -0.47 4.44 -1.55
N LEU A 94 -1.18 3.31 -1.47
CA LEU A 94 -2.20 2.93 -2.46
C LEU A 94 -3.36 3.94 -2.50
N MET A 95 -3.82 4.39 -1.33
CA MET A 95 -4.88 5.41 -1.23
C MET A 95 -4.45 6.74 -1.83
N ASN A 96 -3.21 7.18 -1.57
CA ASN A 96 -2.65 8.40 -2.15
C ASN A 96 -2.53 8.31 -3.68
N GLN A 97 -2.10 7.16 -4.20
CA GLN A 97 -2.03 6.92 -5.63
C GLN A 97 -3.42 6.94 -6.28
N HIS A 98 -4.38 6.25 -5.67
CA HIS A 98 -5.76 6.22 -6.14
C HIS A 98 -6.38 7.63 -6.21
N GLU A 99 -6.18 8.45 -5.18
CA GLU A 99 -6.72 9.82 -5.18
C GLU A 99 -6.06 10.69 -6.27
N ARG A 100 -4.74 10.55 -6.47
CA ARG A 100 -4.03 11.22 -7.58
C ARG A 100 -4.59 10.83 -8.94
N GLU A 101 -4.80 9.53 -9.18
CA GLU A 101 -5.33 9.04 -10.45
C GLU A 101 -6.76 9.51 -10.67
N LYS A 102 -7.60 9.50 -9.62
CA LYS A 102 -8.96 10.02 -9.66
C LYS A 102 -9.00 11.50 -10.04
N GLN A 103 -8.09 12.31 -9.50
CA GLN A 103 -7.97 13.74 -9.86
C GLN A 103 -7.50 13.91 -11.31
N LEU A 104 -6.54 13.11 -11.76
CA LEU A 104 -6.05 13.15 -13.13
C LEU A 104 -7.16 12.79 -14.13
N ARG A 105 -7.94 11.74 -13.86
CA ARG A 105 -9.10 11.35 -14.68
C ARG A 105 -10.12 12.48 -14.77
N LYS A 106 -10.54 13.05 -13.64
CA LYS A 106 -11.45 14.22 -13.63
C LYS A 106 -10.92 15.39 -14.47
N SER A 107 -9.61 15.67 -14.37
CA SER A 107 -9.00 16.74 -15.16
C SER A 107 -8.99 16.43 -16.66
N GLN A 108 -8.77 15.17 -17.04
CA GLN A 108 -8.84 14.75 -18.44
C GLN A 108 -10.26 14.82 -18.98
N ASP A 109 -11.25 14.33 -18.22
CA ASP A 109 -12.66 14.40 -18.61
C ASP A 109 -13.10 15.85 -18.84
N GLN A 110 -12.70 16.77 -17.96
CA GLN A 110 -12.98 18.20 -18.11
C GLN A 110 -12.34 18.79 -19.37
N LYS A 111 -11.08 18.44 -19.66
CA LYS A 111 -10.40 18.89 -20.88
C LYS A 111 -11.05 18.35 -22.15
N CYS A 112 -11.53 17.11 -22.12
CA CYS A 112 -12.26 16.54 -23.25
C CYS A 112 -13.54 17.34 -23.54
N LEU A 113 -14.32 17.68 -22.50
CA LEU A 113 -15.52 18.51 -22.66
C LEU A 113 -15.19 19.89 -23.25
N GLU A 114 -14.14 20.55 -22.76
CA GLU A 114 -13.70 21.85 -23.28
C GLU A 114 -13.29 21.79 -24.77
N ILE A 115 -12.64 20.70 -25.18
CA ILE A 115 -12.26 20.48 -26.58
C ILE A 115 -13.50 20.22 -27.43
N GLU A 116 -14.45 19.41 -26.96
CA GLU A 116 -15.71 19.13 -27.64
C GLU A 116 -16.51 20.42 -27.86
N ASP A 117 -16.64 21.27 -26.83
CA ASP A 117 -17.31 22.56 -26.92
C ASP A 117 -16.64 23.48 -27.95
N SER A 118 -15.30 23.58 -27.91
CA SER A 118 -14.56 24.39 -28.88
C SER A 118 -14.71 23.86 -30.32
N LEU A 119 -14.76 22.55 -30.50
CA LEU A 119 -14.96 21.95 -31.82
C LEU A 119 -16.38 22.22 -32.33
N MET A 120 -17.40 22.12 -31.47
CA MET A 120 -18.78 22.45 -31.84
C MET A 120 -18.94 23.91 -32.26
N GLU A 121 -18.28 24.84 -31.57
CA GLU A 121 -18.26 26.26 -31.95
C GLU A 121 -17.60 26.46 -33.33
N GLN A 122 -16.45 25.84 -33.58
CA GLN A 122 -15.78 25.91 -34.88
C GLN A 122 -16.62 25.31 -36.01
N VAL A 123 -17.28 24.18 -35.77
CA VAL A 123 -18.19 23.56 -36.76
C VAL A 123 -19.32 24.53 -37.11
N ARG A 124 -19.97 25.12 -36.10
CA ARG A 124 -21.04 26.09 -36.30
C ARG A 124 -20.56 27.32 -37.10
N ASP A 125 -19.38 27.83 -36.80
CA ASP A 125 -18.80 28.97 -37.52
C ASP A 125 -18.50 28.64 -38.99
N LEU A 126 -18.01 27.42 -39.26
CA LEU A 126 -17.78 26.94 -40.62
C LEU A 126 -19.10 26.74 -41.38
N GLU A 127 -20.13 26.19 -40.75
CA GLU A 127 -21.48 26.07 -41.33
C GLU A 127 -22.04 27.44 -41.71
N ASN A 128 -21.99 28.42 -40.81
CA ASN A 128 -22.41 29.81 -41.09
C ASN A 128 -21.65 30.41 -42.30
N LYS A 129 -20.35 30.10 -42.42
CA LYS A 129 -19.53 30.58 -43.53
C LYS A 129 -19.88 29.90 -44.85
N ILE A 130 -20.20 28.61 -44.83
CA ILE A 130 -20.70 27.87 -45.99
C ILE A 130 -22.02 28.48 -46.47
N GLU A 131 -22.98 28.69 -45.57
CA GLU A 131 -24.28 29.30 -45.91
C GLU A 131 -24.12 30.70 -46.54
N SER A 132 -23.20 31.51 -46.01
CA SER A 132 -22.87 32.82 -46.56
C SER A 132 -22.30 32.72 -47.99
N LEU A 133 -21.35 31.81 -48.22
CA LEU A 133 -20.75 31.59 -49.53
C LEU A 133 -21.75 31.02 -50.55
N GLU A 134 -22.63 30.13 -50.13
CA GLU A 134 -23.73 29.62 -50.97
C GLU A 134 -24.67 30.74 -51.39
N SER A 135 -25.05 31.63 -50.46
CA SER A 135 -25.89 32.80 -50.76
C SER A 135 -25.22 33.74 -51.77
N ILE A 136 -23.93 34.03 -51.59
CA ILE A 136 -23.14 34.83 -52.54
C ILE A 136 -23.10 34.17 -53.92
N THR A 137 -22.85 32.86 -53.98
CA THR A 137 -22.79 32.09 -55.22
C THR A 137 -24.13 32.16 -55.96
N ARG A 138 -25.25 31.91 -55.26
CA ARG A 138 -26.61 32.01 -55.81
C ARG A 138 -26.90 33.41 -56.37
N MET A 139 -26.46 34.46 -55.68
CA MET A 139 -26.61 35.84 -56.15
C MET A 139 -25.81 36.11 -57.43
N LEU A 140 -24.56 35.63 -57.50
CA LEU A 140 -23.70 35.79 -58.67
C LEU A 140 -24.26 35.03 -59.88
N GLU A 141 -24.77 33.82 -59.69
CA GLU A 141 -25.43 33.03 -60.74
C GLU A 141 -26.65 33.76 -61.32
N LEU A 142 -27.49 34.35 -60.46
CA LEU A 142 -28.64 35.14 -60.91
C LEU A 142 -28.21 36.38 -61.70
N LYS A 143 -27.16 37.08 -61.27
CA LYS A 143 -26.61 38.22 -62.02
C LYS A 143 -26.09 37.80 -63.39
N ALA A 144 -25.39 36.66 -63.47
CA ALA A 144 -24.85 36.14 -64.73
C ALA A 144 -25.94 35.70 -65.71
N LYS A 145 -27.05 35.12 -65.24
CA LYS A 145 -28.20 34.73 -66.08
C LYS A 145 -28.96 35.93 -66.67
N ASN A 146 -28.84 37.10 -66.04
CA ASN A 146 -29.52 38.33 -66.43
C ASN A 146 -28.63 39.29 -67.24
N ALA A 147 -27.38 38.91 -67.55
CA ALA A 147 -26.43 39.65 -68.38
C ALA A 147 -26.41 39.07 -69.80
#